data_AF-A0A7V7N0H4-F1
#
_entry.id   AF-A0A7V7N0H4-F1
#
_cell.length_a   1.000
_cell.length_b   1.000
_cell.length_c   1.000
_cell.angle_alpha   90.00
_cell.angle_beta   90.00
_cell.angle_gamma   90.00
#
_symmetry.space_group_name_H-M   'P 1'
#
loop_
_entity.id
_entity.type
_entity.pdbx_description
1 polymer ?
#
loop_
_entity_poly.entity_id
_entity_poly.type
_entity_poly.pdbx_seq_one_letter_code
_entity_poly.pdbx_strand_id
1 'polypeptide(L)'
;MLLRRVTQHVKDQNWFAVLLDFLIVVVGVFVGIEVSNWNQARSDHNRANNYLERISTNLETDVQTYNDRMDFWKKVADYGLVSLHYADTREQTELSNWDLVLAFFQASQTAEFHMENTTYSELTSAGELGLIENIAIRNMIAKYYSAYGNFVLVEVPKYREHIRGYIPIDVQNYIWMNCYSNDKESIQVMLPCKSPISEEKAKEILSEIVAEVTLIRQLRYWVSTMNIATLISRAQILNAQQLLDLIQVELSHQEKRQ
;
A
#
# COMPACT_ATOMS: atom_id res chain seq x y z
N MET A 1 39.31 51.85 55.25
CA MET A 1 37.95 52.08 55.81
C MET A 1 36.81 51.92 54.78
N LEU A 2 37.00 51.23 53.65
CA LEU A 2 35.89 50.84 52.76
C LEU A 2 35.29 49.46 53.10
N LEU A 3 36.07 48.56 53.70
CA LEU A 3 35.65 47.18 53.98
C LEU A 3 34.62 47.06 55.11
N ARG A 4 34.54 48.04 56.01
CA ARG A 4 33.62 48.03 57.15
C ARG A 4 32.19 48.49 56.79
N ARG A 5 31.99 49.11 55.62
CA ARG A 5 30.65 49.52 55.16
C ARG A 5 29.94 48.43 54.35
N VAL A 6 30.69 47.55 53.67
CA VAL A 6 30.12 46.37 52.98
C VAL A 6 29.56 45.37 54.00
N THR A 7 30.22 45.18 55.14
CA THR A 7 29.75 44.28 56.21
C THR A 7 28.62 44.87 57.07
N GLN A 8 28.39 46.19 57.01
CA GLN A 8 27.30 46.84 57.75
C GLN A 8 25.96 46.71 57.01
N HIS A 9 25.95 46.68 55.66
CA HIS A 9 24.76 46.34 54.87
C HIS A 9 24.39 44.85 54.87
N VAL A 10 25.29 43.99 55.36
CA VAL A 10 24.99 42.56 55.63
C VAL A 10 24.28 42.39 56.99
N LYS A 11 24.31 43.42 57.86
CA LYS A 11 23.83 43.35 59.24
C LYS A 11 22.40 43.86 59.46
N ASP A 12 21.83 44.58 58.50
CA ASP A 12 20.43 44.99 58.52
C ASP A 12 19.64 44.16 57.50
N GLN A 13 19.18 43.01 57.99
CA GLN A 13 17.90 42.36 57.69
C GLN A 13 17.29 42.65 56.31
N ASN A 14 17.64 41.85 55.30
CA ASN A 14 16.71 41.40 54.26
C ASN A 14 17.22 40.18 53.47
N TRP A 15 18.07 39.32 54.06
CA TRP A 15 18.46 38.04 53.43
C TRP A 15 17.24 37.16 53.09
N PHE A 16 16.17 37.27 53.87
CA PHE A 16 14.87 36.67 53.55
C PHE A 16 14.24 37.28 52.29
N ALA A 17 14.31 38.59 52.10
CA ALA A 17 13.82 39.26 50.90
C ALA A 17 14.65 38.89 49.66
N VAL A 18 15.99 38.82 49.78
CA VAL A 18 16.87 38.36 48.68
C VAL A 18 16.61 36.90 48.30
N LEU A 19 16.38 36.02 49.29
CA LEU A 19 15.99 34.63 49.04
C LEU A 19 14.62 34.55 48.36
N LEU A 20 13.66 35.35 48.81
CA LEU A 20 12.31 35.41 48.23
C LEU A 20 12.36 35.90 46.78
N ASP A 21 13.09 36.97 46.50
CA ASP A 21 13.29 37.51 45.14
C ASP A 21 13.96 36.47 44.22
N PHE A 22 14.99 35.78 44.71
CA PHE A 22 15.62 34.69 43.96
C PHE A 22 14.64 33.53 43.68
N LEU A 23 13.86 33.12 44.68
CA LEU A 23 12.88 32.04 44.54
C LEU A 23 11.78 32.42 43.54
N ILE A 24 11.30 33.66 43.56
CA ILE A 24 10.33 34.18 42.59
C ILE A 24 10.89 34.10 41.17
N VAL A 25 12.15 34.51 40.95
CA VAL A 25 12.79 34.42 39.63
C VAL A 25 12.93 32.96 39.18
N VAL A 26 13.39 32.06 40.06
CA VAL A 26 13.56 30.63 39.73
C VAL A 26 12.21 29.99 39.41
N VAL A 27 11.17 30.24 40.22
CA VAL A 27 9.81 29.77 39.95
C VAL A 27 9.26 30.37 38.67
N GLY A 28 9.52 31.65 38.39
CA GLY A 28 9.10 32.30 37.15
C GLY A 28 9.70 31.64 35.90
N VAL A 29 11.02 31.37 35.91
CA VAL A 29 11.69 30.64 34.82
C VAL A 29 11.17 29.21 34.71
N PHE A 30 11.01 28.52 35.85
CA PHE A 30 10.49 27.15 35.88
C PHE A 30 9.09 27.07 35.27
N VAL A 31 8.16 27.91 35.72
CA VAL A 31 6.79 27.97 35.17
C VAL A 31 6.82 28.35 33.69
N GLY A 32 7.69 29.28 33.28
CA GLY A 32 7.84 29.63 31.86
C GLY A 32 8.26 28.46 30.98
N ILE A 33 9.22 27.65 31.45
CA ILE A 33 9.66 26.43 30.76
C ILE A 33 8.55 25.38 30.74
N GLU A 34 7.87 25.15 31.87
CA GLU A 34 6.78 24.17 31.95
C GLU A 34 5.59 24.53 31.05
N VAL A 35 5.20 25.80 30.97
CA VAL A 35 4.15 26.24 30.04
C VAL A 35 4.57 26.05 28.59
N SER A 36 5.84 26.33 28.25
CA SER A 36 6.38 26.10 26.91
C SER A 36 6.40 24.62 26.56
N ASN A 37 6.85 23.76 27.48
CA ASN A 37 6.89 22.31 27.30
C ASN A 37 5.48 21.73 27.14
N TRP A 38 4.51 22.21 27.93
CA TRP A 38 3.12 21.81 27.80
C TRP A 38 2.53 22.18 26.44
N ASN A 39 2.78 23.40 25.96
CA ASN A 39 2.32 23.84 24.64
C ASN A 39 2.97 23.01 23.51
N GLN A 40 4.26 22.72 23.62
CA GLN A 40 4.97 21.87 22.67
C GLN A 40 4.41 20.44 22.65
N ALA A 41 4.22 19.82 23.82
CA ALA A 41 3.65 18.48 23.94
C ALA A 41 2.23 18.41 23.35
N ARG A 42 1.40 19.44 23.58
CA ARG A 42 0.08 19.55 22.96
C ARG A 42 0.15 19.64 21.44
N SER A 43 1.08 20.46 20.93
CA SER A 43 1.30 20.59 19.48
C SER A 43 1.75 19.27 18.85
N ASP A 44 2.70 18.58 19.48
CA ASP A 44 3.22 17.29 19.01
C ASP A 44 2.15 16.20 19.06
N HIS A 45 1.28 16.21 20.07
CA HIS A 45 0.13 15.32 20.14
C HIS A 45 -0.84 15.55 18.98
N ASN A 46 -1.22 16.81 18.70
CA ASN A 46 -2.10 17.12 17.58
C ASN A 46 -1.52 16.67 16.23
N ARG A 47 -0.20 16.79 16.06
CA ARG A 47 0.50 16.33 14.85
C ARG A 47 0.51 14.81 14.75
N ALA A 48 0.78 14.11 15.86
CA ALA A 48 0.69 12.65 15.90
C ALA A 48 -0.69 12.16 15.47
N ASN A 49 -1.76 12.82 15.95
CA ASN A 49 -3.14 12.44 15.62
C ASN A 49 -3.43 12.68 14.14
N ASN A 50 -2.99 13.82 13.59
CA ASN A 50 -3.11 14.09 12.16
C ASN A 50 -2.38 13.04 11.31
N TYR A 51 -1.18 12.61 11.73
CA TYR A 51 -0.48 11.53 11.05
C TYR A 51 -1.23 10.21 11.12
N LEU A 52 -1.79 9.87 12.28
CA LEU A 52 -2.57 8.64 12.46
C LEU A 52 -3.83 8.64 11.60
N GLU A 53 -4.58 9.74 11.53
CA GLU A 53 -5.75 9.89 10.65
C GLU A 53 -5.37 9.69 9.18
N ARG A 54 -4.30 10.34 8.73
CA ARG A 54 -3.82 10.23 7.35
C ARG A 54 -3.30 8.83 7.01
N ILE A 55 -2.62 8.17 7.96
CA ILE A 55 -2.23 6.76 7.82
C ILE A 55 -3.47 5.87 7.71
N SER A 56 -4.52 6.10 8.51
CA SER A 56 -5.77 5.35 8.37
C SER A 56 -6.36 5.49 6.97
N THR A 57 -6.43 6.71 6.42
CA THR A 57 -6.88 6.92 5.04
C THR A 57 -6.00 6.16 4.02
N ASN A 58 -4.68 6.18 4.19
CA ASN A 58 -3.78 5.42 3.31
C ASN A 58 -4.04 3.90 3.39
N LEU A 59 -4.24 3.35 4.60
CA LEU A 59 -4.55 1.93 4.80
C LEU A 59 -5.89 1.54 4.19
N GLU A 60 -6.91 2.39 4.29
CA GLU A 60 -8.22 2.16 3.64
C GLU A 60 -8.09 2.11 2.12
N THR A 61 -7.31 3.02 1.53
CA THR A 61 -6.98 3.01 0.08
C THR A 61 -6.24 1.73 -0.32
N ASP A 62 -5.28 1.28 0.49
CA ASP A 62 -4.57 0.02 0.24
C ASP A 62 -5.52 -1.18 0.27
N VAL A 63 -6.42 -1.25 1.27
CA VAL A 63 -7.41 -2.33 1.39
C VAL A 63 -8.32 -2.37 0.16
N GLN A 64 -8.83 -1.23 -0.30
CA GLN A 64 -9.62 -1.14 -1.52
C GLN A 64 -8.84 -1.64 -2.74
N THR A 65 -7.62 -1.14 -2.91
CA THR A 65 -6.75 -1.53 -4.02
C THR A 65 -6.42 -3.03 -3.99
N TYR A 66 -6.16 -3.62 -2.83
CA TYR A 66 -5.94 -5.06 -2.71
C TYR A 66 -7.14 -5.88 -3.16
N ASN A 67 -8.36 -5.48 -2.79
CA ASN A 67 -9.58 -6.18 -3.20
C ASN A 67 -9.74 -6.14 -4.74
N ASP A 68 -9.56 -4.97 -5.35
CA ASP A 68 -9.64 -4.82 -6.80
C ASP A 68 -8.60 -5.68 -7.53
N ARG A 69 -7.36 -5.71 -7.01
CA ARG A 69 -6.27 -6.50 -7.59
C ARG A 69 -6.51 -8.00 -7.43
N MET A 70 -7.05 -8.45 -6.30
CA MET A 70 -7.41 -9.84 -6.09
C MET A 70 -8.48 -10.31 -7.08
N ASP A 71 -9.52 -9.51 -7.32
CA ASP A 71 -10.56 -9.84 -8.30
C ASP A 71 -9.99 -9.90 -9.72
N PHE A 72 -9.07 -8.99 -10.05
CA PHE A 72 -8.38 -8.99 -11.33
C PHE A 72 -7.49 -10.22 -11.51
N TRP A 73 -6.57 -10.49 -10.58
CA TRP A 73 -5.66 -11.63 -10.65
C TRP A 73 -6.39 -12.95 -10.66
N LYS A 74 -7.52 -13.05 -9.94
CA LYS A 74 -8.41 -14.20 -10.03
C LYS A 74 -8.90 -14.43 -11.46
N LYS A 75 -9.41 -13.40 -12.14
CA LYS A 75 -9.84 -13.51 -13.54
C LYS A 75 -8.68 -13.90 -14.47
N VAL A 76 -7.49 -13.34 -14.26
CA VAL A 76 -6.28 -13.71 -15.03
C VAL A 76 -5.95 -15.19 -14.83
N ALA A 77 -5.99 -15.69 -13.59
CA ALA A 77 -5.78 -17.09 -13.28
C ALA A 77 -6.85 -17.98 -13.91
N ASP A 78 -8.12 -17.59 -13.86
CA ASP A 78 -9.25 -18.34 -14.43
C ASP A 78 -9.09 -18.47 -15.97
N TYR A 79 -8.74 -17.39 -16.69
CA TYR A 79 -8.38 -17.45 -18.11
C TYR A 79 -7.17 -18.35 -18.39
N GLY A 80 -6.17 -18.29 -17.51
CA GLY A 80 -4.99 -19.15 -17.61
C GLY A 80 -5.33 -20.63 -17.43
N LEU A 81 -6.24 -20.98 -16.52
CA LEU A 81 -6.71 -22.35 -16.33
C LEU A 81 -7.49 -22.88 -17.54
N VAL A 82 -8.36 -22.06 -18.13
CA VAL A 82 -9.05 -22.39 -19.39
C VAL A 82 -8.03 -22.66 -20.51
N SER A 83 -7.04 -21.77 -20.63
CA SER A 83 -5.99 -21.88 -21.66
C SER A 83 -5.11 -23.11 -21.45
N LEU A 84 -4.74 -23.43 -20.20
CA LEU A 84 -3.98 -24.63 -19.85
C LEU A 84 -4.76 -25.91 -20.11
N HIS A 85 -6.06 -25.93 -19.79
CA HIS A 85 -6.91 -27.07 -20.09
C HIS A 85 -6.91 -27.39 -21.58
N TYR A 86 -7.16 -26.38 -22.44
CA TYR A 86 -7.06 -26.55 -23.89
C TYR A 86 -5.65 -26.95 -24.35
N ALA A 87 -4.61 -26.38 -23.72
CA ALA A 87 -3.23 -26.70 -24.02
C ALA A 87 -2.87 -28.17 -23.72
N ASP A 88 -3.53 -28.79 -22.74
CA ASP A 88 -3.26 -30.16 -22.32
C ASP A 88 -4.14 -31.20 -23.04
N THR A 89 -5.41 -30.88 -23.32
CA THR A 89 -6.36 -31.85 -23.88
C THR A 89 -6.53 -31.73 -25.39
N ARG A 90 -6.33 -30.54 -25.98
CA ARG A 90 -6.74 -30.19 -27.36
C ARG A 90 -8.25 -30.31 -27.61
N GLU A 91 -9.03 -30.55 -26.57
CA GLU A 91 -10.48 -30.67 -26.67
C GLU A 91 -11.09 -29.28 -26.76
N GLN A 92 -11.92 -29.06 -27.78
CA GLN A 92 -12.78 -27.88 -27.82
C GLN A 92 -13.88 -28.05 -26.77
N THR A 93 -13.97 -27.09 -25.86
CA THR A 93 -15.10 -26.93 -24.95
C THR A 93 -16.25 -26.26 -25.68
N GLU A 94 -17.27 -25.75 -24.97
CA GLU A 94 -18.30 -24.87 -25.56
C GLU A 94 -17.74 -23.53 -26.10
N LEU A 95 -16.45 -23.26 -25.89
CA LEU A 95 -15.76 -22.05 -26.34
C LEU A 95 -15.37 -22.13 -27.82
N SER A 96 -15.52 -21.00 -28.52
CA SER A 96 -15.00 -20.84 -29.88
C SER A 96 -13.46 -20.76 -29.89
N ASN A 97 -12.84 -20.89 -31.06
CA ASN A 97 -11.39 -20.68 -31.15
C ASN A 97 -11.03 -19.23 -30.81
N TRP A 98 -11.90 -18.27 -31.14
CA TRP A 98 -11.71 -16.88 -30.72
C TRP A 98 -11.69 -16.73 -29.19
N ASP A 99 -12.64 -17.34 -28.49
CA ASP A 99 -12.71 -17.27 -27.03
C ASP A 99 -11.43 -17.84 -26.38
N LEU A 100 -10.86 -18.88 -26.97
CA LEU A 100 -9.58 -19.45 -26.53
C LEU A 100 -8.40 -18.51 -26.81
N VAL A 101 -8.32 -17.88 -28.00
CA VAL A 101 -7.28 -16.87 -28.30
C VAL A 101 -7.36 -15.71 -27.30
N LEU A 102 -8.59 -15.24 -27.05
CA LEU A 102 -8.85 -14.21 -26.05
C LEU A 102 -8.43 -14.67 -24.65
N ALA A 103 -8.73 -15.91 -24.26
CA ALA A 103 -8.31 -16.46 -22.97
C ALA A 103 -6.78 -16.48 -22.81
N PHE A 104 -6.04 -16.94 -23.82
CA PHE A 104 -4.56 -16.91 -23.79
C PHE A 104 -4.03 -15.48 -23.62
N PHE A 105 -4.62 -14.52 -24.34
CA PHE A 105 -4.24 -13.11 -24.22
C PHE A 105 -4.60 -12.53 -22.84
N GLN A 106 -5.80 -12.78 -22.33
CA GLN A 106 -6.26 -12.24 -21.04
C GLN A 106 -5.52 -12.87 -19.85
N ALA A 107 -5.08 -14.12 -19.98
CA ALA A 107 -4.17 -14.75 -19.04
C ALA A 107 -2.80 -14.03 -18.95
N SER A 108 -2.46 -13.16 -19.90
CA SER A 108 -1.22 -12.37 -19.90
C SER A 108 -1.31 -11.05 -19.13
N GLN A 109 -2.50 -10.69 -18.65
CA GLN A 109 -2.73 -9.38 -18.07
C GLN A 109 -2.09 -9.21 -16.70
N THR A 110 -1.71 -7.97 -16.41
CA THR A 110 -1.00 -7.58 -15.19
C THR A 110 -1.70 -6.37 -14.59
N ALA A 111 -1.93 -6.42 -13.29
CA ALA A 111 -2.35 -5.26 -12.51
C ALA A 111 -1.42 -5.19 -11.29
N GLU A 112 -0.51 -4.24 -11.31
CA GLU A 112 0.46 -4.06 -10.24
C GLU A 112 -0.21 -3.45 -9.00
N PHE A 113 0.22 -3.88 -7.82
CA PHE A 113 -0.14 -3.24 -6.56
C PHE A 113 1.02 -2.36 -6.09
N HIS A 114 0.71 -1.08 -5.85
CA HIS A 114 1.62 -0.11 -5.24
C HIS A 114 0.99 0.37 -3.95
N MET A 115 1.74 0.28 -2.85
CA MET A 115 1.29 0.67 -1.52
C MET A 115 1.21 2.20 -1.40
N GLU A 116 0.15 2.71 -0.79
CA GLU A 116 -0.03 4.12 -0.48
C GLU A 116 0.78 4.49 0.77
N ASN A 117 2.02 4.96 0.56
CA ASN A 117 2.97 5.21 1.64
C ASN A 117 3.29 6.68 1.88
N THR A 118 2.53 7.62 1.29
CA THR A 118 2.85 9.05 1.32
C THR A 118 3.03 9.59 2.72
N THR A 119 2.10 9.29 3.64
CA THR A 119 2.15 9.75 5.02
C THR A 119 3.31 9.11 5.79
N TYR A 120 3.55 7.82 5.59
CA TYR A 120 4.67 7.12 6.23
C TYR A 120 6.03 7.65 5.75
N SER A 121 6.16 7.94 4.45
CA SER A 121 7.36 8.54 3.86
C SER A 121 7.63 9.94 4.43
N GLU A 122 6.60 10.77 4.55
CA GLU A 122 6.71 12.10 5.18
C GLU A 122 7.19 11.98 6.64
N LEU A 123 6.51 11.15 7.43
CA LEU A 123 6.77 10.97 8.85
C LEU A 123 8.16 10.38 9.12
N THR A 124 8.64 9.47 8.27
CA THR A 124 10.02 8.94 8.36
C THR A 124 11.06 9.96 7.91
N SER A 125 10.80 10.69 6.82
CA SER A 125 11.71 11.72 6.30
C SER A 125 11.87 12.91 7.23
N ALA A 126 10.80 13.30 7.94
CA ALA A 126 10.82 14.34 8.95
C ALA A 126 11.48 13.88 10.27
N GLY A 127 11.72 12.58 10.46
CA GLY A 127 12.21 12.02 11.73
C GLY A 127 11.14 11.98 12.82
N GLU A 128 9.87 11.95 12.43
CA GLU A 128 8.71 12.19 13.30
C GLU A 128 7.95 10.93 13.68
N LEU A 129 8.44 9.75 13.29
CA LEU A 129 7.92 8.46 13.78
C LEU A 129 7.92 8.38 15.31
N GLY A 130 8.80 9.13 15.96
CA GLY A 130 8.86 9.28 17.41
C GLY A 130 7.61 9.90 18.05
N LEU A 131 6.86 10.72 17.31
CA LEU A 131 5.66 11.41 17.79
C LEU A 131 4.50 10.45 18.11
N ILE A 132 4.46 9.28 17.46
CA ILE A 132 3.47 8.23 17.74
C ILE A 132 3.89 7.50 19.02
N GLU A 133 3.54 8.03 20.20
CA GLU A 133 3.98 7.52 21.51
C GLU A 133 3.69 6.03 21.73
N ASN A 134 2.55 5.54 21.23
CA ASN A 134 2.18 4.14 21.33
C ASN A 134 3.13 3.26 20.50
N ILE A 135 4.06 2.60 21.19
CA ILE A 135 5.11 1.75 20.60
C ILE A 135 4.50 0.60 19.78
N ALA A 136 3.36 0.04 20.19
CA ALA A 136 2.72 -1.05 19.46
C ALA A 136 2.22 -0.57 18.08
N ILE A 137 1.53 0.58 18.05
CA ILE A 137 1.06 1.20 16.80
C ILE A 137 2.25 1.56 15.92
N ARG A 138 3.26 2.24 16.49
CA ARG A 138 4.49 2.63 15.78
C ARG A 138 5.18 1.44 15.11
N ASN A 139 5.33 0.33 15.84
CA ASN A 139 5.95 -0.88 15.32
C ASN A 139 5.10 -1.54 14.24
N MET A 140 3.78 -1.53 14.37
CA MET A 140 2.87 -2.08 13.36
C MET A 140 2.86 -1.24 12.08
N ILE A 141 2.88 0.09 12.18
CA ILE A 141 3.06 1.00 11.03
C ILE A 141 4.39 0.68 10.33
N ALA A 142 5.49 0.65 11.08
CA ALA A 142 6.81 0.33 10.52
C ALA A 142 6.83 -1.06 9.89
N LYS A 143 6.19 -2.06 10.48
CA LYS A 143 6.09 -3.42 9.92
C LYS A 143 5.27 -3.45 8.63
N TYR A 144 4.12 -2.79 8.61
CA TYR A 144 3.25 -2.72 7.44
C TYR A 144 3.98 -2.09 6.24
N TYR A 145 4.61 -0.94 6.46
CA TYR A 145 5.33 -0.21 5.41
C TYR A 145 6.78 -0.65 5.19
N SER A 146 7.34 -1.56 6.01
CA SER A 146 8.63 -2.21 5.71
C SER A 146 8.47 -3.48 4.88
N ALA A 147 7.24 -3.99 4.73
CA ALA A 147 6.92 -5.08 3.80
C ALA A 147 7.00 -4.65 2.31
N TYR A 148 7.59 -3.49 2.02
CA TYR A 148 7.98 -3.05 0.69
C TYR A 148 8.76 -4.16 -0.03
N GLY A 149 8.32 -4.48 -1.25
CA GLY A 149 9.03 -5.43 -2.11
C GLY A 149 8.44 -6.83 -2.11
N ASN A 150 7.12 -6.99 -1.95
CA ASN A 150 6.49 -8.23 -2.39
C ASN A 150 6.48 -8.27 -3.93
N PHE A 151 7.62 -8.68 -4.51
CA PHE A 151 7.87 -8.65 -5.95
C PHE A 151 6.81 -9.39 -6.76
N VAL A 152 6.12 -10.36 -6.14
CA VAL A 152 4.97 -11.07 -6.73
C VAL A 152 3.84 -10.12 -7.13
N LEU A 153 3.58 -9.06 -6.35
CA LEU A 153 2.45 -8.14 -6.58
C LEU A 153 2.73 -7.09 -7.66
N VAL A 154 3.98 -6.99 -8.12
CA VAL A 154 4.45 -6.08 -9.18
C VAL A 154 5.09 -6.85 -10.33
N GLU A 155 4.96 -8.17 -10.36
CA GLU A 155 5.62 -9.02 -11.35
C GLU A 155 4.97 -8.88 -12.73
N VAL A 156 5.81 -8.74 -13.76
CA VAL A 156 5.41 -8.84 -15.17
C VAL A 156 6.02 -10.14 -15.73
N PRO A 157 5.21 -11.15 -16.09
CA PRO A 157 5.73 -12.48 -16.43
C PRO A 157 6.31 -12.53 -17.85
N LYS A 158 7.33 -13.38 -18.06
CA LYS A 158 7.82 -13.71 -19.41
C LYS A 158 6.73 -14.26 -20.34
N TYR A 159 5.72 -14.92 -19.77
CA TYR A 159 4.54 -15.37 -20.49
C TYR A 159 3.89 -14.23 -21.29
N ARG A 160 3.80 -13.02 -20.71
CA ARG A 160 3.17 -11.86 -21.35
C ARG A 160 3.93 -11.39 -22.58
N GLU A 161 5.26 -11.36 -22.50
CA GLU A 161 6.10 -11.04 -23.65
C GLU A 161 5.90 -12.07 -24.76
N HIS A 162 6.00 -13.35 -24.44
CA HIS A 162 5.96 -14.43 -25.42
C HIS A 162 4.58 -14.56 -26.08
N ILE A 163 3.48 -14.64 -25.31
CA ILE A 163 2.13 -14.85 -25.88
C ILE A 163 1.72 -13.73 -26.82
N ARG A 164 2.13 -12.49 -26.52
CA ARG A 164 1.87 -11.33 -27.38
C ARG A 164 2.71 -11.31 -28.64
N GLY A 165 3.76 -12.12 -28.73
CA GLY A 165 4.47 -12.38 -29.99
C GLY A 165 3.69 -13.28 -30.95
N TYR A 166 2.85 -14.19 -30.45
CA TYR A 166 2.07 -15.13 -31.26
C TYR A 166 0.75 -14.55 -31.80
N ILE A 167 0.22 -13.51 -31.16
CA ILE A 167 -1.06 -12.92 -31.56
C ILE A 167 -0.79 -11.73 -32.48
N PRO A 168 -1.32 -11.69 -33.72
CA PRO A 168 -1.12 -10.57 -34.63
C PRO A 168 -1.49 -9.21 -34.02
N ILE A 169 -0.74 -8.15 -34.36
CA ILE A 169 -0.88 -6.83 -33.72
C ILE A 169 -2.26 -6.19 -33.94
N ASP A 170 -2.88 -6.43 -35.09
CA ASP A 170 -4.24 -6.01 -35.40
C ASP A 170 -5.28 -6.68 -34.48
N VAL A 171 -5.10 -7.97 -34.20
CA VAL A 171 -5.92 -8.71 -33.22
C VAL A 171 -5.70 -8.17 -31.81
N GLN A 172 -4.45 -7.93 -31.40
CA GLN A 172 -4.16 -7.35 -30.08
C GLN A 172 -4.79 -5.97 -29.91
N ASN A 173 -4.66 -5.09 -30.92
CA ASN A 173 -5.27 -3.77 -30.91
C ASN A 173 -6.79 -3.84 -30.81
N TYR A 174 -7.41 -4.79 -31.52
CA TYR A 174 -8.84 -5.04 -31.40
C TYR A 174 -9.23 -5.46 -29.97
N ILE A 175 -8.45 -6.36 -29.35
CA ILE A 175 -8.70 -6.80 -27.97
C ILE A 175 -8.68 -5.62 -27.01
N TRP A 176 -7.66 -4.76 -27.11
CA TRP A 176 -7.55 -3.57 -26.27
C TRP A 176 -8.71 -2.59 -26.44
N MET A 177 -9.25 -2.47 -27.65
CA MET A 177 -10.35 -1.55 -27.94
C MET A 177 -11.73 -2.08 -27.58
N ASN A 178 -11.94 -3.40 -27.58
CA ASN A 178 -13.29 -3.99 -27.53
C ASN A 178 -13.50 -5.00 -26.40
N CYS A 179 -12.43 -5.56 -25.84
CA CYS A 179 -12.47 -6.66 -24.86
C CYS A 179 -11.84 -6.26 -23.52
N TYR A 180 -11.58 -4.97 -23.35
CA TYR A 180 -10.92 -4.40 -22.17
C TYR A 180 -11.44 -2.98 -21.95
N SER A 181 -11.55 -2.58 -20.68
CA SER A 181 -11.78 -1.19 -20.30
C SER A 181 -11.06 -0.87 -19.00
N ASN A 182 -10.80 0.41 -18.75
CA ASN A 182 -10.44 0.93 -17.44
C ASN A 182 -11.35 2.10 -17.07
N ASP A 183 -11.69 2.21 -15.79
CA ASP A 183 -12.45 3.36 -15.30
C ASP A 183 -11.55 4.53 -14.88
N LYS A 184 -12.15 5.57 -14.28
CA LYS A 184 -11.43 6.76 -13.81
C LYS A 184 -10.47 6.48 -12.65
N GLU A 185 -10.67 5.38 -11.95
CA GLU A 185 -9.82 4.91 -10.84
C GLU A 185 -8.77 3.92 -11.35
N SER A 186 -8.65 3.77 -12.69
CA SER A 186 -7.76 2.83 -13.34
C SER A 186 -8.04 1.36 -12.97
N ILE A 187 -9.27 1.05 -12.58
CA ILE A 187 -9.72 -0.33 -12.35
C ILE A 187 -9.82 -1.02 -13.71
N GLN A 188 -9.01 -2.05 -13.89
CA GLN A 188 -8.94 -2.81 -15.14
C GLN A 188 -10.07 -3.84 -15.21
N VAL A 189 -10.77 -3.88 -16.34
CA VAL A 189 -11.87 -4.82 -16.57
C VAL A 189 -11.65 -5.57 -17.87
N MET A 190 -11.62 -6.90 -17.79
CA MET A 190 -11.58 -7.80 -18.94
C MET A 190 -13.02 -8.15 -19.34
N LEU A 191 -13.36 -7.93 -20.61
CA LEU A 191 -14.72 -8.06 -21.14
C LEU A 191 -14.78 -9.11 -22.26
N PRO A 192 -15.90 -9.84 -22.39
CA PRO A 192 -16.15 -10.61 -23.61
C PRO A 192 -16.41 -9.65 -24.78
N CYS A 193 -16.06 -10.08 -25.98
CA CYS A 193 -16.19 -9.27 -27.20
C CYS A 193 -16.34 -10.18 -28.43
N LYS A 194 -16.90 -9.63 -29.51
CA LYS A 194 -17.07 -10.37 -30.76
C LYS A 194 -15.71 -10.63 -31.42
N SER A 195 -15.60 -11.75 -32.13
CA SER A 195 -14.37 -12.06 -32.87
C SER A 195 -14.10 -11.05 -33.99
N PRO A 196 -12.87 -10.50 -34.11
CA PRO A 196 -12.44 -9.74 -35.28
C PRO A 196 -11.96 -10.63 -36.44
N ILE A 197 -11.79 -11.93 -36.21
CA ILE A 197 -11.19 -12.89 -37.15
C ILE A 197 -12.08 -14.12 -37.35
N SER A 198 -11.85 -14.89 -38.42
CA SER A 198 -12.56 -16.14 -38.64
C SER A 198 -12.13 -17.23 -37.65
N GLU A 199 -12.97 -18.24 -37.47
CA GLU A 199 -12.66 -19.41 -36.63
C GLU A 199 -11.43 -20.16 -37.13
N GLU A 200 -11.23 -20.25 -38.45
CA GLU A 200 -10.06 -20.86 -39.05
C GLU A 200 -8.79 -20.08 -38.69
N LYS A 201 -8.83 -18.74 -38.76
CA LYS A 201 -7.68 -17.92 -38.42
C LYS A 201 -7.34 -17.98 -36.92
N ALA A 202 -8.36 -18.00 -36.07
CA ALA A 202 -8.17 -18.19 -34.64
C ALA A 202 -7.55 -19.58 -34.35
N LYS A 203 -7.99 -20.63 -35.06
CA LYS A 203 -7.43 -21.98 -34.93
C LYS A 203 -5.97 -22.07 -35.38
N GLU A 204 -5.57 -21.35 -36.43
CA GLU A 204 -4.15 -21.24 -36.84
C GLU A 204 -3.30 -20.67 -35.71
N ILE A 205 -3.72 -19.53 -35.13
CA ILE A 205 -3.02 -18.88 -34.01
C ILE A 205 -2.92 -19.83 -32.80
N LEU A 206 -4.01 -20.49 -32.44
CA LEU A 206 -4.02 -21.47 -31.34
C LEU A 206 -3.03 -22.61 -31.58
N SER A 207 -2.97 -23.12 -32.81
CA SER A 207 -2.08 -24.23 -33.17
C SER A 207 -0.61 -23.87 -32.97
N GLU A 208 -0.22 -22.63 -33.29
CA GLU A 208 1.13 -22.12 -33.03
C GLU A 208 1.42 -21.94 -31.54
N ILE A 209 0.49 -21.32 -30.80
CA ILE A 209 0.60 -21.10 -29.35
C ILE A 209 0.83 -22.41 -28.61
N VAL A 210 0.01 -23.42 -28.90
CA VAL A 210 0.01 -24.66 -28.13
C VAL A 210 1.12 -25.63 -28.52
N ALA A 211 1.78 -25.41 -29.66
CA ALA A 211 2.98 -26.12 -30.06
C ALA A 211 4.21 -25.65 -29.24
N GLU A 212 4.19 -24.43 -28.70
CA GLU A 212 5.31 -23.87 -27.93
C GLU A 212 5.27 -24.31 -26.45
N VAL A 213 6.02 -25.37 -26.13
CA VAL A 213 6.07 -25.94 -24.76
C VAL A 213 6.57 -24.93 -23.73
N THR A 214 7.50 -24.04 -24.09
CA THR A 214 8.04 -23.03 -23.17
C THR A 214 6.95 -22.06 -22.74
N LEU A 215 6.11 -21.63 -23.68
CA LEU A 215 5.01 -20.70 -23.44
C LEU A 215 4.00 -21.29 -22.44
N ILE A 216 3.64 -22.57 -22.61
CA ILE A 216 2.72 -23.25 -21.69
C ILE A 216 3.34 -23.43 -20.28
N ARG A 217 4.65 -23.67 -20.18
CA ARG A 217 5.35 -23.70 -18.87
C ARG A 217 5.34 -22.33 -18.19
N GLN A 218 5.54 -21.25 -18.94
CA GLN A 218 5.47 -19.89 -18.41
C GLN A 218 4.04 -19.54 -17.97
N LEU A 219 3.02 -20.00 -18.69
CA LEU A 219 1.62 -19.83 -18.28
C LEU A 219 1.33 -20.53 -16.95
N ARG A 220 1.79 -21.78 -16.76
CA ARG A 220 1.64 -22.50 -15.47
C ARG A 220 2.28 -21.73 -14.31
N TYR A 221 3.49 -21.21 -14.53
CA TYR A 221 4.16 -20.36 -13.55
C TYR A 221 3.30 -19.12 -13.24
N TRP A 222 2.81 -18.42 -14.26
CA TRP A 222 2.04 -17.20 -14.05
C TRP A 222 0.71 -17.44 -13.32
N VAL A 223 -0.02 -18.50 -13.67
CA VAL A 223 -1.23 -18.91 -12.95
C VAL A 223 -0.92 -19.21 -11.47
N SER A 224 0.21 -19.86 -11.19
CA SER A 224 0.67 -20.07 -9.81
C SER A 224 0.93 -18.73 -9.11
N THR A 225 1.63 -17.80 -9.76
CA THR A 225 1.94 -16.47 -9.23
C THR A 225 0.66 -15.69 -8.89
N MET A 226 -0.37 -15.70 -9.74
CA MET A 226 -1.66 -15.03 -9.47
C MET A 226 -2.39 -15.58 -8.25
N ASN A 227 -2.32 -16.89 -8.03
CA ASN A 227 -2.86 -17.51 -6.81
C ASN A 227 -2.07 -17.08 -5.56
N ILE A 228 -0.74 -17.04 -5.63
CA ILE A 228 0.10 -16.60 -4.53
C ILE A 228 -0.12 -15.12 -4.22
N ALA A 229 -0.23 -14.26 -5.24
CA ALA A 229 -0.54 -12.84 -5.10
C ALA A 229 -1.85 -12.64 -4.31
N THR A 230 -2.89 -13.40 -4.66
CA THR A 230 -4.18 -13.39 -3.96
C THR A 230 -4.06 -13.79 -2.48
N LEU A 231 -3.28 -14.82 -2.16
CA LEU A 231 -3.05 -15.26 -0.78
C LEU A 231 -2.32 -14.21 0.06
N ILE A 232 -1.29 -13.61 -0.52
CA ILE A 232 -0.50 -12.55 0.11
C ILE A 232 -1.40 -11.33 0.40
N SER A 233 -2.20 -10.89 -0.57
CA SER A 233 -3.07 -9.73 -0.41
C SER A 233 -4.12 -9.94 0.69
N ARG A 234 -4.67 -11.14 0.84
CA ARG A 234 -5.56 -11.45 1.98
C ARG A 234 -4.87 -11.25 3.32
N ALA A 235 -3.63 -11.71 3.46
CA ALA A 235 -2.87 -11.52 4.70
C ALA A 235 -2.59 -10.03 4.96
N GLN A 236 -2.31 -9.25 3.90
CA GLN A 236 -2.05 -7.82 4.05
C GLN A 236 -3.31 -7.02 4.40
N ILE A 237 -4.47 -7.36 3.83
CA ILE A 237 -5.75 -6.77 4.22
C ILE A 237 -6.01 -6.99 5.72
N LEU A 238 -5.77 -8.19 6.24
CA LEU A 238 -5.94 -8.47 7.67
C LEU A 238 -4.98 -7.64 8.53
N ASN A 239 -3.72 -7.49 8.13
CA ASN A 239 -2.76 -6.65 8.83
C ASN A 239 -3.17 -5.16 8.82
N ALA A 240 -3.63 -4.66 7.67
CA ALA A 240 -4.11 -3.29 7.52
C ALA A 240 -5.33 -3.04 8.42
N GLN A 241 -6.31 -3.94 8.42
CA GLN A 241 -7.51 -3.83 9.25
C GLN A 241 -7.17 -3.85 10.75
N GLN A 242 -6.27 -4.73 11.16
CA GLN A 242 -5.82 -4.78 12.56
C GLN A 242 -5.14 -3.46 12.97
N LEU A 243 -4.35 -2.85 12.08
CA LEU A 243 -3.72 -1.57 12.34
C LEU A 243 -4.75 -0.43 12.39
N LEU A 244 -5.72 -0.40 11.47
CA LEU A 244 -6.83 0.55 11.48
C LEU A 244 -7.59 0.52 12.81
N ASP A 245 -7.94 -0.67 13.30
CA ASP A 245 -8.65 -0.83 14.56
C ASP A 245 -7.84 -0.26 15.76
N LEU A 246 -6.53 -0.49 15.78
CA LEU A 246 -5.64 0.06 16.82
C LEU A 246 -5.54 1.58 16.76
N ILE A 247 -5.42 2.14 15.56
CA ILE A 247 -5.37 3.59 15.36
C ILE A 247 -6.69 4.23 15.82
N GLN A 248 -7.83 3.65 15.45
CA GLN A 248 -9.14 4.16 15.84
C GLN A 248 -9.33 4.18 17.36
N VAL A 249 -8.87 3.13 18.05
CA VAL A 249 -8.89 3.07 19.51
C VAL A 249 -8.01 4.16 20.12
N GLU A 250 -6.79 4.35 19.61
CA GLU A 250 -5.87 5.39 20.08
C GLU A 250 -6.45 6.79 19.93
N LEU A 251 -6.95 7.13 18.74
CA LEU A 251 -7.58 8.43 18.46
C LEU A 251 -8.77 8.69 19.41
N SER A 252 -9.62 7.69 19.64
CA SER A 252 -10.77 7.82 20.56
C SER A 252 -10.36 8.00 22.03
N HIS A 253 -9.22 7.44 22.45
CA HIS A 253 -8.70 7.64 23.81
C HIS A 253 -8.13 9.04 23.98
N GLN A 254 -7.56 9.61 22.93
CA GLN A 254 -6.94 10.92 22.94
C GLN A 254 -7.98 12.04 22.93
N GLU A 255 -9.08 11.89 22.17
CA GLU A 255 -10.22 12.80 22.22
C GLU A 255 -10.81 12.93 23.63
N LYS A 256 -10.81 11.85 24.42
CA LYS A 256 -11.32 11.85 25.81
C LYS A 256 -10.37 12.50 26.83
N ARG A 257 -9.10 12.72 26.45
CA ARG A 257 -8.07 13.34 27.32
C ARG A 257 -7.94 14.84 27.09
N GLN A 258 -8.47 15.37 25.98
CA GLN A 258 -8.57 16.80 25.69
C GLN A 258 -9.74 17.45 26.42
#